data_AF-A0AAW8QVK2-F1
#
_entry.id   AF-A0AAW8QVK2-F1
#
_cell.length_a   1.000
_cell.length_b   1.000
_cell.length_c   1.000
_cell.angle_alpha   90.00
_cell.angle_beta   90.00
_cell.angle_gamma   90.00
#
_symmetry.space_group_name_H-M   'P 1'
#
loop_
_entity.id
_entity.type
_entity.pdbx_description
1 polymer ?
#
loop_
_entity_poly.entity_id
_entity_poly.type
_entity_poly.pdbx_seq_one_letter_code
_entity_poly.pdbx_strand_id
1 'polypeptide(L)'
;MKWISAGLLMCTLIWLFGMVWFSPLDDVQTSEQAHEANPQAMMTVKSIPNNKTGAHDRPFDDTADDTTAHINQHLVGSLKVALPSVPKQRPIEQVDKTVTPSTQQTREVLTTLNELDAKAIQFYFPQNDRKRNEIVQHMYRCEGLVFGAVDKETQSQLTILSNQQDGQAPRSELLRVVNQNLSKHERQLLSLYAAHDTPVRVFPYALDFTLASLIANELINHHGAAELQQFGATYVLVNKQLRLRNIKVNGRVLDTSWLLSAKPCLS
;
A
#
# COMPACT_ATOMS: atom_id res chain seq x y z
N MET A 1 -36.79 -8.73 -70.38
CA MET A 1 -37.26 -8.30 -69.05
C MET A 1 -36.84 -6.86 -68.86
N LYS A 2 -37.81 -5.94 -68.80
CA LYS A 2 -37.60 -4.48 -68.85
C LYS A 2 -38.04 -3.82 -67.54
N TRP A 3 -37.14 -2.99 -66.98
CA TRP A 3 -37.30 -1.60 -66.53
C TRP A 3 -38.27 -1.19 -65.38
N ILE A 4 -37.65 -0.64 -64.32
CA ILE A 4 -37.80 0.71 -63.69
C ILE A 4 -39.19 1.39 -63.66
N SER A 5 -39.61 1.86 -62.47
CA SER A 5 -40.11 3.22 -62.10
C SER A 5 -41.05 3.14 -60.88
N ALA A 6 -40.77 3.80 -59.75
CA ALA A 6 -40.90 5.23 -59.42
C ALA A 6 -42.35 5.71 -59.17
N GLY A 7 -42.58 6.24 -57.96
CA GLY A 7 -43.29 7.50 -57.79
C GLY A 7 -44.78 7.47 -57.44
N LEU A 8 -45.06 7.94 -56.21
CA LEU A 8 -45.90 9.12 -55.90
C LEU A 8 -47.42 9.07 -56.22
N LEU A 9 -48.27 9.10 -55.18
CA LEU A 9 -49.11 10.28 -54.80
C LEU A 9 -50.21 9.90 -53.78
N MET A 10 -50.19 10.63 -52.66
CA MET A 10 -51.33 11.37 -52.06
C MET A 10 -52.66 10.64 -51.79
N CYS A 11 -53.03 10.55 -50.51
CA CYS A 11 -54.34 11.08 -50.09
C CYS A 11 -54.35 11.39 -48.58
N THR A 12 -54.70 12.64 -48.31
CA THR A 12 -54.99 13.35 -47.05
C THR A 12 -56.07 12.71 -46.17
N LEU A 13 -55.98 12.92 -44.85
CA LEU A 13 -57.04 13.33 -43.89
C LEU A 13 -56.57 12.98 -42.46
N ILE A 14 -55.96 13.90 -41.70
CA ILE A 14 -56.61 14.77 -40.70
C ILE A 14 -57.66 14.01 -39.87
N TRP A 15 -57.43 13.81 -38.57
CA TRP A 15 -58.36 14.21 -37.49
C TRP A 15 -57.61 14.19 -36.14
N LEU A 16 -57.48 15.38 -35.56
CA LEU A 16 -57.22 15.62 -34.14
C LEU A 16 -58.38 15.09 -33.30
N PHE A 17 -58.13 14.57 -32.09
CA PHE A 17 -58.84 14.89 -30.84
C PHE A 17 -58.43 13.91 -29.72
N GLY A 18 -58.16 14.43 -28.52
CA GLY A 18 -58.27 13.65 -27.27
C GLY A 18 -57.10 13.76 -26.29
N MET A 19 -56.97 14.89 -25.61
CA MET A 19 -56.42 14.90 -24.25
C MET A 19 -57.34 14.07 -23.33
N VAL A 20 -56.75 13.37 -22.35
CA VAL A 20 -57.09 13.38 -20.90
C VAL A 20 -56.70 12.03 -20.24
N TRP A 21 -55.71 12.14 -19.35
CA TRP A 21 -55.48 11.45 -18.08
C TRP A 21 -56.01 10.03 -17.86
N PHE A 22 -55.10 9.11 -17.50
CA PHE A 22 -55.26 8.22 -16.34
C PHE A 22 -53.91 7.57 -15.98
N SER A 23 -53.39 7.85 -14.77
CA SER A 23 -52.41 6.99 -14.10
C SER A 23 -53.17 5.90 -13.33
N PRO A 24 -52.57 4.72 -13.17
CA PRO A 24 -52.51 4.14 -11.84
C PRO A 24 -51.09 3.69 -11.44
N LEU A 25 -50.87 3.80 -10.13
CA LEU A 25 -49.80 3.22 -9.34
C LEU A 25 -49.88 1.67 -9.30
N ASP A 26 -48.84 1.10 -8.70
CA ASP A 26 -48.61 -0.29 -8.26
C ASP A 26 -47.97 -1.18 -9.36
N ASP A 27 -46.91 -1.95 -9.14
CA ASP A 27 -46.36 -2.45 -7.88
C ASP A 27 -44.91 -2.95 -8.07
N VAL A 28 -44.27 -3.15 -6.92
CA VAL A 28 -42.92 -3.62 -6.66
C VAL A 28 -42.51 -4.89 -7.42
N GLN A 29 -41.33 -4.87 -8.05
CA GLN A 29 -40.43 -6.03 -8.08
C GLN A 29 -38.97 -5.59 -8.15
N THR A 30 -38.35 -5.47 -6.98
CA THR A 30 -36.90 -5.39 -6.80
C THR A 30 -36.32 -6.77 -7.12
N SER A 31 -35.90 -7.00 -8.36
CA SER A 31 -35.04 -8.14 -8.69
C SER A 31 -33.59 -7.76 -8.44
N GLU A 32 -33.08 -8.27 -7.34
CA GLU A 32 -31.68 -8.47 -7.01
C GLU A 32 -31.00 -9.23 -8.17
N GLN A 33 -30.29 -8.49 -9.04
CA GLN A 33 -29.33 -9.07 -9.98
C GLN A 33 -27.94 -8.62 -9.57
N ALA A 34 -27.13 -9.65 -9.30
CA ALA A 34 -25.76 -9.59 -8.85
C ALA A 34 -24.95 -8.54 -9.61
N HIS A 35 -24.27 -7.68 -8.85
CA HIS A 35 -23.12 -6.94 -9.35
C HIS A 35 -22.04 -7.95 -9.74
N GLU A 36 -22.07 -8.32 -11.01
CA GLU A 36 -20.98 -8.97 -11.70
C GLU A 36 -19.73 -8.10 -11.55
N ALA A 37 -18.68 -8.73 -11.03
CA ALA A 37 -17.41 -8.09 -10.72
C ALA A 37 -16.88 -7.35 -11.95
N ASN A 38 -16.77 -6.04 -11.84
CA ASN A 38 -16.14 -5.18 -12.83
C ASN A 38 -14.67 -5.64 -13.02
N PRO A 39 -14.27 -6.09 -14.23
CA PRO A 39 -12.90 -6.52 -14.46
C PRO A 39 -11.96 -5.32 -14.34
N GLN A 40 -11.11 -5.36 -13.32
CA GLN A 40 -10.03 -4.40 -13.10
C GLN A 40 -9.07 -4.41 -14.29
N ALA A 41 -9.22 -3.45 -15.21
CA ALA A 41 -8.19 -3.12 -16.17
C ALA A 41 -7.07 -2.34 -15.45
N MET A 42 -6.13 -3.07 -14.84
CA MET A 42 -4.88 -2.52 -14.31
C MET A 42 -3.77 -2.65 -15.35
N MET A 43 -3.08 -1.54 -15.62
CA MET A 43 -1.92 -1.48 -16.51
C MET A 43 -0.64 -1.54 -15.69
N THR A 44 0.29 -2.38 -16.14
CA THR A 44 1.62 -2.56 -15.59
C THR A 44 2.48 -1.36 -15.97
N VAL A 45 3.09 -0.69 -14.99
CA VAL A 45 4.12 0.34 -15.20
C VAL A 45 5.45 -0.36 -15.03
N LYS A 46 6.25 -0.41 -16.10
CA LYS A 46 7.61 -0.95 -16.07
C LYS A 46 8.51 0.01 -15.29
N SER A 47 9.40 -0.51 -14.47
CA SER A 47 10.36 0.29 -13.68
C SER A 47 11.16 1.24 -14.58
N ILE A 48 11.37 2.46 -14.10
CA ILE A 48 12.13 3.51 -14.79
C ILE A 48 13.63 3.27 -14.54
N PRO A 49 14.47 3.12 -15.58
CA PRO A 49 15.91 3.04 -15.40
C PRO A 49 16.47 4.39 -14.96
N ASN A 50 17.18 4.41 -13.83
CA ASN A 50 17.81 5.62 -13.29
C ASN A 50 19.07 5.97 -14.10
N ASN A 51 19.10 7.17 -14.68
CA ASN A 51 20.32 7.74 -15.26
C ASN A 51 21.24 8.16 -14.10
N LYS A 52 22.34 7.43 -13.90
CA LYS A 52 23.35 7.71 -12.88
C LYS A 52 24.11 9.00 -13.21
N THR A 53 23.88 10.05 -12.44
CA THR A 53 24.83 11.16 -12.31
C THR A 53 25.63 11.03 -11.01
N GLY A 54 26.92 10.72 -11.17
CA GLY A 54 28.04 11.31 -10.42
C GLY A 54 28.09 11.20 -8.90
N ALA A 55 28.80 10.15 -8.44
CA ALA A 55 29.77 10.10 -7.33
C ALA A 55 29.77 11.19 -6.24
N HIS A 56 29.68 10.77 -4.97
CA HIS A 56 30.69 11.13 -3.98
C HIS A 56 30.81 10.05 -2.88
N ASP A 57 31.90 9.29 -2.94
CA ASP A 57 32.31 8.34 -1.90
C ASP A 57 32.80 9.08 -0.64
N ARG A 58 32.32 8.67 0.53
CA ARG A 58 33.07 8.80 1.80
C ARG A 58 32.91 7.52 2.63
N PRO A 59 34.00 6.98 3.22
CA PRO A 59 33.93 5.80 4.08
C PRO A 59 33.41 6.20 5.47
N PHE A 60 32.51 5.40 6.02
CA PHE A 60 32.18 5.44 7.45
C PHE A 60 33.19 4.59 8.20
N ASP A 61 33.86 5.22 9.16
CA ASP A 61 34.83 4.65 10.08
C ASP A 61 34.09 4.15 11.33
N ASP A 62 34.31 2.89 11.69
CA ASP A 62 33.79 2.25 12.89
C ASP A 62 34.75 2.55 14.04
N THR A 63 34.28 3.23 15.09
CA THR A 63 34.97 3.21 16.38
C THR A 63 33.96 3.04 17.50
N ALA A 64 33.93 1.82 18.03
CA ALA A 64 33.37 1.49 19.33
C ALA A 64 34.21 2.19 20.40
N ASP A 65 33.55 2.90 21.32
CA ASP A 65 34.19 3.34 22.56
C ASP A 65 33.50 2.70 23.76
N ASP A 66 34.36 2.09 24.56
CA ASP A 66 34.15 1.31 25.76
C ASP A 66 34.22 2.28 26.94
N THR A 67 33.14 2.43 27.70
CA THR A 67 33.20 3.12 28.99
C THR A 67 32.63 2.24 30.10
N THR A 68 33.57 1.47 30.64
CA THR A 68 33.55 0.91 31.98
C THR A 68 33.36 2.02 33.03
N ALA A 69 32.33 1.90 33.88
CA ALA A 69 32.23 2.65 35.13
C ALA A 69 32.11 1.69 36.31
N HIS A 70 33.12 1.76 37.16
CA HIS A 70 33.31 1.02 38.39
C HIS A 70 32.72 1.82 39.58
N ILE A 71 32.48 1.11 40.69
CA ILE A 71 32.31 1.61 42.08
C ILE A 71 30.87 1.86 42.56
N ASN A 72 30.35 0.92 43.37
CA ASN A 72 30.24 1.12 44.82
C ASN A 72 29.86 -0.17 45.56
N GLN A 73 30.75 -0.61 46.45
CA GLN A 73 30.47 -1.54 47.54
C GLN A 73 30.00 -0.72 48.76
N HIS A 74 28.94 -1.16 49.44
CA HIS A 74 28.95 -1.24 50.91
C HIS A 74 27.82 -2.14 51.47
N LEU A 75 28.21 -2.87 52.50
CA LEU A 75 27.53 -3.83 53.39
C LEU A 75 26.02 -3.64 53.63
N VAL A 76 25.27 -4.76 53.77
CA VAL A 76 24.79 -5.36 55.07
C VAL A 76 24.42 -6.83 54.81
N GLY A 77 24.94 -7.80 55.57
CA GLY A 77 24.14 -8.46 56.62
C GLY A 77 23.73 -9.91 56.28
N SER A 78 24.52 -10.88 56.74
CA SER A 78 24.21 -12.32 56.65
C SER A 78 22.90 -12.68 57.36
N LEU A 79 21.93 -13.22 56.62
CA LEU A 79 20.82 -14.00 57.18
C LEU A 79 20.82 -15.38 56.51
N LYS A 80 21.31 -16.41 57.21
CA LYS A 80 21.19 -17.82 56.79
C LYS A 80 19.77 -18.29 57.11
N VAL A 81 18.92 -18.37 56.10
CA VAL A 81 17.65 -19.09 56.15
C VAL A 81 17.77 -20.30 55.25
N ALA A 82 17.64 -21.50 55.82
CA ALA A 82 17.61 -22.75 55.07
C ALA A 82 16.28 -22.84 54.31
N LEU A 83 16.32 -22.82 52.98
CA LEU A 83 15.17 -23.13 52.14
C LEU A 83 15.15 -24.63 51.78
N PRO A 84 13.97 -25.27 51.75
CA PRO A 84 13.81 -26.65 51.31
C PRO A 84 14.13 -26.80 49.81
N SER A 85 14.67 -27.96 49.47
CA SER A 85 15.11 -28.36 48.14
C SER A 85 14.00 -28.26 47.08
N VAL A 86 14.20 -27.37 46.11
CA VAL A 86 13.35 -27.20 44.92
C VAL A 86 13.52 -28.42 43.99
N PRO A 87 12.43 -29.01 43.47
CA PRO A 87 12.51 -30.12 42.52
C PRO A 87 13.21 -29.70 41.22
N LYS A 88 14.09 -30.57 40.74
CA LYS A 88 14.87 -30.45 39.50
C LYS A 88 13.93 -30.22 38.29
N GLN A 89 13.78 -28.96 37.87
CA GLN A 89 13.10 -28.63 36.62
C GLN A 89 13.92 -29.18 35.44
N ARG A 90 13.27 -29.92 34.55
CA ARG A 90 13.84 -30.35 33.28
C ARG A 90 13.99 -29.13 32.37
N PRO A 91 15.05 -29.01 31.56
CA PRO A 91 15.14 -27.94 30.57
C PRO A 91 14.02 -28.14 29.52
N ILE A 92 13.02 -27.27 29.55
CA ILE A 92 12.14 -27.05 28.40
C ILE A 92 12.77 -25.89 27.66
N GLU A 93 13.63 -26.19 26.69
CA GLU A 93 14.18 -25.19 25.78
C GLU A 93 13.89 -25.64 24.35
N GLN A 94 12.64 -25.42 23.93
CA GLN A 94 12.35 -25.14 22.53
C GLN A 94 12.01 -23.67 22.46
N VAL A 95 13.06 -22.85 22.46
CA VAL A 95 12.97 -21.46 22.00
C VAL A 95 12.75 -21.56 20.50
N ASP A 96 11.50 -21.37 20.08
CA ASP A 96 11.13 -21.12 18.71
C ASP A 96 11.85 -19.83 18.29
N LYS A 97 13.03 -19.98 17.66
CA LYS A 97 13.82 -18.86 17.19
C LYS A 97 13.08 -18.28 15.99
N THR A 98 12.25 -17.27 16.23
CA THR A 98 11.79 -16.39 15.16
C THR A 98 13.02 -15.82 14.46
N VAL A 99 13.28 -16.32 13.25
CA VAL A 99 14.44 -15.93 12.47
C VAL A 99 14.19 -14.54 11.91
N THR A 100 14.90 -13.53 12.43
CA THR A 100 14.87 -12.19 11.84
C THR A 100 15.54 -12.24 10.46
N PRO A 101 14.91 -11.70 9.40
CA PRO A 101 15.49 -11.70 8.06
C PRO A 101 16.76 -10.86 8.03
N SER A 102 17.75 -11.31 7.27
CA SER A 102 18.94 -10.52 6.99
C SER A 102 18.62 -9.29 6.12
N THR A 103 19.52 -8.30 6.15
CA THR A 103 19.45 -7.12 5.27
C THR A 103 19.41 -7.52 3.79
N GLN A 104 20.13 -8.57 3.40
CA GLN A 104 20.17 -9.06 2.02
C GLN A 104 18.82 -9.63 1.58
N GLN A 105 18.21 -10.51 2.40
CA GLN A 105 16.88 -11.05 2.14
C GLN A 105 15.81 -9.94 2.06
N THR A 106 15.93 -8.93 2.91
CA THR A 106 15.03 -7.77 2.87
C THR A 106 15.17 -7.01 1.55
N ARG A 107 16.40 -6.83 1.05
CA ARG A 107 16.63 -6.18 -0.26
C ARG A 107 16.09 -7.00 -1.41
N GLU A 108 16.25 -8.32 -1.39
CA GLU A 108 15.71 -9.21 -2.42
C GLU A 108 14.18 -9.12 -2.52
N VAL A 109 13.50 -9.09 -1.36
CA VAL A 109 12.05 -8.88 -1.34
C VAL A 109 11.68 -7.49 -1.84
N LEU A 110 12.43 -6.44 -1.49
CA LEU A 110 12.17 -5.08 -1.99
C LEU A 110 12.34 -4.99 -3.51
N THR A 111 13.39 -5.60 -4.06
CA THR A 111 13.59 -5.70 -5.51
C THR A 111 12.41 -6.44 -6.16
N THR A 112 12.01 -7.58 -5.59
CA THR A 112 10.86 -8.34 -6.08
C THR A 112 9.58 -7.50 -6.07
N LEU A 113 9.33 -6.73 -5.01
CA LEU A 113 8.19 -5.81 -4.96
C LEU A 113 8.21 -4.76 -6.07
N ASN A 114 9.39 -4.29 -6.50
CA ASN A 114 9.52 -3.32 -7.59
C ASN A 114 9.32 -3.94 -8.98
N GLU A 115 9.56 -5.24 -9.12
CA GLU A 115 9.52 -5.97 -10.40
C GLU A 115 8.19 -6.70 -10.63
N LEU A 116 7.48 -7.06 -9.57
CA LEU A 116 6.20 -7.74 -9.65
C LEU A 116 5.18 -6.91 -10.42
N ASP A 117 4.30 -7.62 -11.14
CA ASP A 117 3.17 -6.98 -11.82
C ASP A 117 2.30 -6.25 -10.80
N ALA A 118 1.85 -5.04 -11.13
CA ALA A 118 1.02 -4.22 -10.26
C ALA A 118 -0.27 -4.94 -9.81
N LYS A 119 -0.76 -5.95 -10.54
CA LYS A 119 -1.91 -6.79 -10.14
C LYS A 119 -1.58 -7.75 -9.01
N ALA A 120 -0.32 -8.17 -8.92
CA ALA A 120 0.18 -9.03 -7.86
C ALA A 120 0.39 -8.28 -6.55
N ILE A 121 0.47 -6.95 -6.57
CA ILE A 121 0.65 -6.10 -5.39
C ILE A 121 -0.56 -5.20 -5.18
N GLN A 122 -1.29 -5.42 -4.08
CA GLN A 122 -2.55 -4.73 -3.83
C GLN A 122 -2.56 -4.05 -2.46
N PHE A 123 -2.50 -2.72 -2.46
CA PHE A 123 -2.70 -1.92 -1.26
C PHE A 123 -4.11 -1.32 -1.23
N TYR A 124 -4.83 -1.59 -0.15
CA TYR A 124 -6.19 -1.14 0.06
C TYR A 124 -6.28 -0.07 1.14
N PHE A 125 -7.27 0.80 1.00
CA PHE A 125 -7.70 1.72 2.04
C PHE A 125 -9.06 1.28 2.59
N PRO A 126 -9.42 1.68 3.83
CA PRO A 126 -10.76 1.43 4.34
C PRO A 126 -11.82 2.12 3.46
N GLN A 127 -12.98 1.49 3.34
CA GLN A 127 -14.12 2.01 2.55
C GLN A 127 -14.68 3.32 3.13
N ASN A 128 -14.49 3.57 4.42
CA ASN A 128 -14.93 4.80 5.06
C ASN A 128 -14.06 6.00 4.64
N ASP A 129 -14.65 6.93 3.90
CA ASP A 129 -13.99 8.14 3.39
C ASP A 129 -13.26 8.97 4.45
N ARG A 130 -13.86 9.13 5.64
CA ARG A 130 -13.24 9.90 6.73
C ARG A 130 -11.96 9.23 7.21
N LYS A 131 -12.00 7.93 7.51
CA LYS A 131 -10.82 7.15 7.92
C LYS A 131 -9.76 7.11 6.82
N ARG A 132 -10.18 6.96 5.57
CA ARG A 132 -9.27 6.97 4.42
C ARG A 132 -8.54 8.30 4.30
N ASN A 133 -9.26 9.42 4.37
CA ASN A 133 -8.65 10.74 4.32
C ASN A 133 -7.70 10.98 5.51
N GLU A 134 -8.07 10.52 6.70
CA GLU A 134 -7.21 10.59 7.89
C GLU A 134 -5.89 9.83 7.68
N ILE A 135 -5.95 8.59 7.18
CA ILE A 135 -4.76 7.79 6.86
C ILE A 135 -3.90 8.49 5.80
N VAL A 136 -4.49 8.95 4.70
CA VAL A 136 -3.75 9.60 3.61
C VAL A 136 -3.09 10.89 4.11
N GLN A 137 -3.79 11.73 4.88
CA GLN A 137 -3.21 12.93 5.47
C GLN A 137 -2.06 12.62 6.44
N HIS A 138 -2.20 11.57 7.23
CA HIS A 138 -1.13 11.10 8.11
C HIS A 138 0.10 10.66 7.31
N MET A 139 -0.09 9.90 6.22
CA MET A 139 1.00 9.49 5.35
C MET A 139 1.75 10.70 4.75
N TYR A 140 1.04 11.73 4.27
CA TYR A 140 1.67 12.95 3.75
C TYR A 140 2.48 13.69 4.83
N ARG A 141 1.88 13.91 6.01
CA ARG A 141 2.47 14.77 7.04
C ARG A 141 3.57 14.09 7.84
N CYS A 142 3.42 12.80 8.12
CA CYS A 142 4.24 12.10 9.11
C CYS A 142 5.18 11.11 8.44
N GLU A 143 4.69 10.43 7.41
CA GLU A 143 5.43 9.37 6.72
C GLU A 143 6.16 9.84 5.45
N GLY A 144 6.07 11.12 5.08
CA GLY A 144 6.78 11.65 3.91
C GLY A 144 6.31 11.07 2.59
N LEU A 145 5.03 10.66 2.52
CA LEU A 145 4.39 10.30 1.26
C LEU A 145 4.38 11.52 0.34
N VAL A 146 4.73 11.31 -0.93
CA VAL A 146 4.53 12.30 -1.99
C VAL A 146 3.58 11.77 -3.06
N PHE A 147 2.86 12.70 -3.67
CA PHE A 147 1.99 12.43 -4.80
C PHE A 147 2.71 12.72 -6.10
N GLY A 148 2.59 11.82 -7.06
CA GLY A 148 3.10 12.03 -8.40
C GLY A 148 2.16 11.48 -9.46
N ALA A 149 2.56 11.62 -10.70
CA ALA A 149 1.94 10.94 -11.82
C ALA A 149 3.02 10.41 -12.76
N VAL A 150 2.71 9.30 -13.42
CA VAL A 150 3.54 8.70 -14.47
C VAL A 150 2.82 8.90 -15.79
N ASP A 151 3.54 9.45 -16.77
CA ASP A 151 3.04 9.62 -18.14
C ASP A 151 2.51 8.28 -18.66
N LYS A 152 1.27 8.28 -19.16
CA LYS A 152 0.60 7.08 -19.63
C LYS A 152 1.15 6.57 -20.97
N GLU A 153 1.66 7.46 -21.81
CA GLU A 153 2.16 7.14 -23.15
C GLU A 153 3.56 6.52 -23.06
N THR A 154 4.44 7.17 -22.30
CA THR A 154 5.84 6.73 -22.17
C THR A 154 6.05 5.73 -21.04
N GLN A 155 5.16 5.72 -20.03
CA GLN A 155 5.27 4.94 -18.79
C GLN A 155 6.62 5.11 -18.06
N SER A 156 7.41 6.12 -18.43
CA SER A 156 8.82 6.21 -18.02
C SER A 156 9.16 7.47 -17.25
N GLN A 157 8.26 8.45 -17.17
CA GLN A 157 8.54 9.72 -16.51
C GLN A 157 7.64 9.91 -15.29
N LEU A 158 8.24 9.87 -14.10
CA LEU A 158 7.60 10.22 -12.84
C LEU A 158 7.69 11.74 -12.61
N THR A 159 6.54 12.39 -12.53
CA THR A 159 6.42 13.80 -12.16
C THR A 159 5.85 13.89 -10.75
N ILE A 160 6.58 14.50 -9.81
CA ILE A 160 6.08 14.75 -8.45
C ILE A 160 5.18 16.00 -8.46
N LEU A 161 3.94 15.84 -8.01
CA LEU A 161 2.91 16.88 -8.05
C LEU A 161 2.70 17.55 -6.70
N SER A 162 3.03 16.88 -5.59
CA SER A 162 2.90 17.45 -4.25
C SER A 162 4.13 18.27 -3.87
N ASN A 163 3.92 19.50 -3.38
CA ASN A 163 4.98 20.32 -2.78
C ASN A 163 5.41 19.74 -1.43
N GLN A 164 6.47 18.95 -1.41
CA GLN A 164 7.33 18.78 -0.23
C GLN A 164 8.75 19.20 -0.61
N GLN A 165 9.22 20.29 0.01
CA GLN A 165 10.55 20.87 -0.18
C GLN A 165 11.66 19.97 0.39
N ASP A 166 12.86 20.22 -0.15
CA ASP A 166 14.14 19.53 -0.01
C ASP A 166 14.59 19.17 1.41
N GLY A 167 15.35 18.08 1.50
CA GLY A 167 15.75 17.37 2.73
C GLY A 167 15.18 15.95 2.84
N GLN A 168 14.48 15.50 1.79
CA GLN A 168 13.70 14.26 1.77
C GLN A 168 14.55 13.02 1.99
N ALA A 169 14.08 12.19 2.93
CA ALA A 169 14.52 10.80 3.03
C ALA A 169 14.49 10.15 1.63
N PRO A 170 15.46 9.28 1.31
CA PRO A 170 15.52 8.61 0.02
C PRO A 170 14.15 8.01 -0.33
N ARG A 171 13.69 8.23 -1.57
CA ARG A 171 12.40 7.71 -2.03
C ARG A 171 12.55 6.26 -2.44
N SER A 172 11.51 5.48 -2.22
CA SER A 172 11.41 4.13 -2.74
C SER A 172 11.13 4.17 -4.25
N GLU A 173 11.66 3.17 -4.95
CA GLU A 173 11.31 2.92 -6.36
C GLU A 173 9.95 2.23 -6.50
N LEU A 174 9.38 1.72 -5.40
CA LEU A 174 8.06 1.09 -5.37
C LEU A 174 6.96 2.13 -5.56
N LEU A 175 6.46 2.25 -6.79
CA LEU A 175 5.34 3.12 -7.13
C LEU A 175 4.01 2.46 -6.80
N ARG A 176 3.18 3.11 -5.98
CA ARG A 176 1.81 2.64 -5.69
C ARG A 176 0.82 3.37 -6.58
N VAL A 177 0.38 2.70 -7.64
CA VAL A 177 -0.63 3.24 -8.57
C VAL A 177 -1.97 3.45 -7.86
N VAL A 178 -2.62 4.59 -8.10
CA VAL A 178 -3.86 4.99 -7.43
C VAL A 178 -5.04 4.99 -8.41
N ASN A 179 -5.70 3.85 -8.58
CA ASN A 179 -6.79 3.75 -9.57
C ASN A 179 -8.10 4.39 -9.12
N GLN A 180 -8.42 4.25 -7.84
CA GLN A 180 -9.62 4.74 -7.18
C GLN A 180 -9.18 5.03 -5.74
N ASN A 181 -9.76 6.02 -5.07
CA ASN A 181 -9.33 6.54 -3.75
C ASN A 181 -8.31 7.69 -3.74
N LEU A 182 -8.34 8.54 -4.74
CA LEU A 182 -7.72 9.86 -4.63
C LEU A 182 -8.46 10.68 -3.56
N SER A 183 -7.70 11.38 -2.73
CA SER A 183 -8.21 12.43 -1.86
C SER A 183 -8.66 13.64 -2.70
N LYS A 184 -9.41 14.58 -2.11
CA LYS A 184 -9.79 15.82 -2.79
C LYS A 184 -8.57 16.60 -3.27
N HIS A 185 -7.52 16.64 -2.45
CA HIS A 185 -6.27 17.33 -2.77
C HIS A 185 -5.53 16.67 -3.94
N GLU A 186 -5.37 15.34 -3.91
CA GLU A 186 -4.72 14.60 -5.00
C GLU A 186 -5.50 14.73 -6.33
N ARG A 187 -6.84 14.69 -6.29
CA ARG A 187 -7.66 14.94 -7.49
C ARG A 187 -7.42 16.32 -8.08
N GLN A 188 -7.31 17.34 -7.23
CA GLN A 188 -7.05 18.70 -7.66
C GLN A 188 -5.67 18.82 -8.32
N LEU A 189 -4.62 18.29 -7.68
CA LEU A 189 -3.27 18.27 -8.24
C LEU A 189 -3.23 17.55 -9.59
N LEU A 190 -3.83 16.36 -9.69
CA LEU A 190 -3.89 15.60 -10.92
C LEU A 190 -4.60 16.39 -12.03
N SER A 191 -5.75 17.01 -11.72
CA SER A 191 -6.51 17.79 -12.71
C SER A 191 -5.79 19.03 -13.23
N LEU A 192 -4.92 19.65 -12.41
CA LEU A 192 -4.23 20.88 -12.78
C LEU A 192 -2.94 20.62 -13.56
N TYR A 193 -2.22 19.55 -13.23
CA TYR A 193 -0.85 19.35 -13.69
C TYR A 193 -0.65 18.09 -14.55
N ALA A 194 -1.56 17.11 -14.48
CA ALA A 194 -1.31 15.77 -15.02
C ALA A 194 -2.62 15.01 -15.31
N ALA A 195 -3.60 15.66 -15.95
CA ALA A 195 -4.98 15.17 -16.05
C ALA A 195 -5.12 13.83 -16.80
N HIS A 196 -4.14 13.46 -17.62
CA HIS A 196 -4.13 12.25 -18.43
C HIS A 196 -3.13 11.19 -17.95
N ASP A 197 -2.36 11.51 -16.92
CA ASP A 197 -1.30 10.65 -16.41
C ASP A 197 -1.84 9.67 -15.37
N THR A 198 -1.04 8.64 -15.09
CA THR A 198 -1.36 7.63 -14.09
C THR A 198 -0.93 8.13 -12.70
N PRO A 199 -1.87 8.41 -11.78
CA PRO A 199 -1.51 8.89 -10.46
C PRO A 199 -0.80 7.81 -9.64
N VAL A 200 0.27 8.20 -8.96
CA VAL A 200 1.06 7.31 -8.11
C VAL A 200 1.34 7.96 -6.76
N ARG A 201 1.47 7.11 -5.74
CA ARG A 201 1.96 7.47 -4.42
C ARG A 201 3.35 6.90 -4.24
N VAL A 202 4.28 7.76 -3.82
CA VAL A 202 5.69 7.39 -3.61
C VAL A 202 6.01 7.58 -2.14
N PHE A 203 6.50 6.53 -1.50
CA PHE A 203 6.83 6.51 -0.08
C PHE A 203 8.35 6.60 0.12
N PRO A 204 8.82 6.96 1.32
CA PRO A 204 10.23 6.85 1.63
C PRO A 204 10.71 5.41 1.59
N TYR A 205 11.96 5.23 1.18
CA TYR A 205 12.67 3.96 1.13
C TYR A 205 12.58 3.21 2.46
N ALA A 206 12.77 3.91 3.59
CA ALA A 206 12.75 3.28 4.92
C ALA A 206 11.43 2.57 5.22
N LEU A 207 10.30 3.14 4.82
CA LEU A 207 8.97 2.56 5.06
C LEU A 207 8.77 1.30 4.22
N ASP A 208 9.21 1.32 2.95
CA ASP A 208 9.14 0.16 2.07
C ASP A 208 10.16 -0.92 2.43
N PHE A 209 11.30 -0.54 2.99
CA PHE A 209 12.27 -1.47 3.56
C PHE A 209 11.70 -2.20 4.79
N THR A 210 10.98 -1.49 5.67
CA THR A 210 10.26 -2.12 6.78
C THR A 210 9.21 -3.10 6.28
N LEU A 211 8.44 -2.72 5.24
CA LEU A 211 7.48 -3.63 4.60
C LEU A 211 8.18 -4.89 4.05
N ALA A 212 9.27 -4.72 3.29
CA ALA A 212 10.00 -5.83 2.71
C ALA A 212 10.58 -6.77 3.80
N SER A 213 11.01 -6.22 4.93
CA SER A 213 11.51 -7.01 6.06
C SER A 213 10.40 -7.86 6.68
N LEU A 214 9.20 -7.29 6.86
CA LEU A 214 8.04 -8.03 7.39
C LEU A 214 7.62 -9.17 6.45
N ILE A 215 7.65 -8.93 5.13
CA ILE A 215 7.36 -9.96 4.13
C ILE A 215 8.46 -11.04 4.14
N ALA A 216 9.74 -10.66 4.17
CA ALA A 216 10.85 -11.59 4.22
C ALA A 216 10.75 -12.52 5.45
N ASN A 217 10.40 -11.96 6.60
CA ASN A 217 10.14 -12.72 7.81
C ASN A 217 8.99 -13.74 7.63
N GLU A 218 7.88 -13.35 7.00
CA GLU A 218 6.78 -14.28 6.70
C GLU A 218 7.22 -15.41 5.76
N LEU A 219 7.97 -15.08 4.70
CA LEU A 219 8.41 -16.06 3.70
C LEU A 219 9.38 -17.10 4.29
N ILE A 220 10.31 -16.67 5.14
CA ILE A 220 11.27 -17.58 5.80
C ILE A 220 10.55 -18.54 6.74
N ASN A 221 9.66 -18.01 7.59
CA ASN A 221 9.05 -18.80 8.65
C ASN A 221 7.92 -19.71 8.14
N HIS A 222 7.31 -19.40 6.99
CA HIS A 222 6.08 -20.09 6.56
C HIS A 222 6.05 -20.58 5.11
N HIS A 223 6.95 -20.13 4.25
CA HIS A 223 6.94 -20.50 2.83
C HIS A 223 8.19 -21.23 2.35
N GLY A 224 9.08 -21.64 3.27
CA GLY A 224 10.21 -22.51 2.93
C GLY A 224 11.13 -21.93 1.85
N ALA A 225 11.47 -20.63 1.99
CA ALA A 225 12.26 -19.86 1.03
C ALA A 225 11.61 -19.65 -0.35
N ALA A 226 10.28 -19.78 -0.47
CA ALA A 226 9.59 -19.39 -1.70
C ALA A 226 9.68 -17.87 -1.92
N GLU A 227 9.88 -17.47 -3.18
CA GLU A 227 9.89 -16.07 -3.61
C GLU A 227 8.51 -15.43 -3.44
N LEU A 228 8.49 -14.10 -3.32
CA LEU A 228 7.25 -13.33 -3.28
C LEU A 228 6.60 -13.35 -4.67
N GLN A 229 5.39 -13.89 -4.77
CA GLN A 229 4.59 -13.93 -5.99
C GLN A 229 3.43 -12.94 -5.93
N GLN A 230 2.82 -12.78 -4.75
CA GLN A 230 1.66 -11.91 -4.55
C GLN A 230 1.67 -11.30 -3.15
N PHE A 231 1.31 -10.03 -3.06
CA PHE A 231 1.14 -9.30 -1.80
C PHE A 231 -0.15 -8.49 -1.79
N GLY A 232 -0.90 -8.55 -0.70
CA GLY A 232 -2.09 -7.74 -0.50
C GLY A 232 -2.23 -7.28 0.94
N ALA A 233 -2.62 -6.03 1.17
CA ALA A 233 -2.89 -5.57 2.54
C ALA A 233 -3.79 -4.33 2.57
N THR A 234 -4.44 -4.09 3.70
CA THR A 234 -5.22 -2.87 3.97
C THR A 234 -4.49 -1.97 4.96
N TYR A 235 -4.30 -0.70 4.60
CA TYR A 235 -3.78 0.30 5.52
C TYR A 235 -4.79 0.62 6.62
N VAL A 236 -4.30 0.74 7.85
CA VAL A 236 -5.06 1.23 8.99
C VAL A 236 -4.21 2.16 9.83
N LEU A 237 -4.87 3.15 10.46
CA LEU A 237 -4.25 4.01 11.45
C LEU A 237 -4.81 3.64 12.83
N VAL A 238 -3.95 3.22 13.75
CA VAL A 238 -4.33 2.87 15.13
C VAL A 238 -3.39 3.60 16.07
N ASN A 239 -3.91 4.42 16.98
CA ASN A 239 -3.10 5.22 17.90
C ASN A 239 -2.01 6.05 17.19
N LYS A 240 -2.35 6.64 16.03
CA LYS A 240 -1.41 7.38 15.16
C LYS A 240 -0.23 6.54 14.61
N GLN A 241 -0.33 5.22 14.66
CA GLN A 241 0.65 4.31 14.04
C GLN A 241 0.08 3.77 12.73
N LEU A 242 0.89 3.84 11.68
CA LEU A 242 0.54 3.27 10.39
C LEU A 242 0.78 1.76 10.42
N ARG A 243 -0.27 0.99 10.14
CA ARG A 243 -0.24 -0.47 10.16
C ARG A 243 -0.89 -1.07 8.92
N LEU A 244 -0.63 -2.35 8.71
CA LEU A 244 -1.32 -3.21 7.75
C LEU A 244 -2.20 -4.23 8.47
N ARG A 245 -3.32 -4.56 7.83
CA ARG A 245 -4.26 -5.63 8.21
C ARG A 245 -4.79 -6.34 6.98
N ASN A 246 -5.51 -7.46 7.19
CA ASN A 246 -6.05 -8.30 6.11
C ASN A 246 -4.93 -8.69 5.12
N ILE A 247 -3.79 -9.08 5.69
CA ILE A 247 -2.55 -9.26 4.94
C ILE A 247 -2.64 -10.60 4.20
N LYS A 248 -2.21 -10.57 2.94
CA LYS A 248 -2.10 -11.73 2.07
C LYS A 248 -0.69 -11.81 1.51
N VAL A 249 -0.03 -12.94 1.70
CA VAL A 249 1.29 -13.25 1.12
C VAL A 249 1.15 -14.55 0.35
N ASN A 250 1.41 -14.53 -0.95
CA ASN A 250 1.28 -15.70 -1.85
C ASN A 250 -0.08 -16.41 -1.68
N GLY A 251 -1.16 -15.63 -1.57
CA GLY A 251 -2.53 -16.12 -1.38
C GLY A 251 -2.91 -16.53 0.05
N ARG A 252 -1.94 -16.75 0.95
CA ARG A 252 -2.21 -17.06 2.36
C ARG A 252 -2.68 -15.81 3.10
N VAL A 253 -3.79 -15.91 3.82
CA VAL A 253 -4.29 -14.83 4.69
C VAL A 253 -3.64 -14.93 6.07
N LEU A 254 -3.12 -13.82 6.58
CA LEU A 254 -2.51 -13.74 7.90
C LEU A 254 -3.50 -13.09 8.87
N ASP A 255 -3.73 -13.73 10.02
CA ASP A 255 -4.54 -13.18 11.12
C ASP A 255 -3.68 -12.32 12.06
N THR A 256 -2.90 -11.42 11.48
CA THR A 256 -2.02 -10.51 12.23
C THR A 256 -2.06 -9.10 11.66
N SER A 257 -1.51 -8.15 12.42
CA SER A 257 -1.35 -6.77 11.97
C SER A 257 0.11 -6.36 12.05
N TRP A 258 0.64 -5.87 10.94
CA TRP A 258 2.02 -5.42 10.87
C TRP A 258 2.12 -3.92 11.10
N LEU A 259 3.06 -3.51 11.96
CA LEU A 259 3.40 -2.11 12.17
C LEU A 259 4.37 -1.67 11.07
N LEU A 260 4.00 -0.69 10.26
CA LEU A 260 4.90 -0.10 9.26
C LEU A 260 5.67 1.09 9.83
N SER A 261 4.99 1.93 10.59
CA SER A 261 5.61 3.11 11.19
C SER A 261 4.90 3.49 12.49
N ALA A 262 5.71 3.78 13.50
CA ALA A 262 5.29 4.42 14.74
C ALA A 262 5.90 5.82 14.89
N LYS A 263 6.36 6.41 13.78
CA LYS A 263 7.03 7.70 13.79
C LYS A 263 6.09 8.78 14.32
N PRO A 264 6.53 9.62 15.27
CA PRO A 264 5.74 10.75 15.70
C PRO A 264 5.60 11.75 14.55
N CYS A 265 4.38 12.25 14.33
CA CYS A 265 4.16 13.41 13.48
C CYS A 265 4.80 14.64 14.15
N LEU A 266 5.76 15.28 13.49
CA LEU A 266 6.27 16.57 13.94
C LEU A 266 5.12 17.58 13.86
N SER A 267 4.76 18.17 14.99
CA SER A 267 3.68 19.15 15.15
C SER A 267 4.09 20.53 14.68
#